data_AF-A0A5B2TUF9-F1
#
_entry.id   AF-A0A5B2TUF9-F1
#
_cell.length_a   1.000
_cell.length_b   1.000
_cell.length_c   1.000
_cell.angle_alpha   90.00
_cell.angle_beta   90.00
_cell.angle_gamma   90.00
#
_symmetry.space_group_name_H-M   'P 1'
#
loop_
_entity.id
_entity.type
_entity.pdbx_description
1 polymer ?
#
loop_
_entity_poly.entity_id
_entity_poly.type
_entity_poly.pdbx_seq_one_letter_code
_entity_poly.pdbx_strand_id
1 'polypeptide(L)'
;MKKTLLFLFLIAFSFILSQTTKRVFFIGNSYTYVNDLPNLIQSIAASNGDVLEHHSHTPGGSTLQDHAGNPDVTSTINQGNWDYVVLQEQSQLPSFPYSQVQNEVYPFALQLSNLVKNANACGNVIFYMTWGRKNGDGTVCPGWPSVCTYQGMDDLIYARYMEMAMNNEGIISPVGKVWRTIREQNPAIELYDQDQSHPSYIGSMAAAYTFYTIIFKKDPTQIPFNGNLSPVQAQLVKDIVKTEVYDQFSKWYVTSDDVHSRFTYQMNGAGTVQFTNSTQNATNYSWNFGDGTTSTLENPTHTYATGGNYNVKLTTDACGATTAKTKLVVVSTLNTEETAIENPIQIYPNPAQNLVNITSKKKIEILSLTDASGRMVHYRLSKTDSGYILPLQHLSSGVYFLQYKAGEKEFTKKIIKK
;
A
#
# COMPACT_ATOMS: atom_id res chain seq x y z
N MET A 1 63.09 -23.88 40.59
CA MET A 1 61.64 -23.59 40.43
C MET A 1 61.48 -22.53 39.35
N LYS A 2 61.03 -22.91 38.14
CA LYS A 2 60.72 -21.99 37.04
C LYS A 2 59.35 -21.34 37.31
N LYS A 3 59.29 -20.02 37.41
CA LYS A 3 58.02 -19.28 37.42
C LYS A 3 57.76 -18.79 36.00
N THR A 4 56.84 -19.44 35.30
CA THR A 4 56.36 -19.01 33.98
C THR A 4 55.34 -17.90 34.21
N LEU A 5 55.66 -16.68 33.78
CA LEU A 5 54.72 -15.56 33.80
C LEU A 5 53.77 -15.71 32.61
N LEU A 6 52.47 -15.93 32.89
CA LEU A 6 51.43 -15.98 31.87
C LEU A 6 50.96 -14.53 31.60
N PHE A 7 51.35 -13.95 30.45
CA PHE A 7 50.79 -12.69 29.99
C PHE A 7 49.42 -12.94 29.37
N LEU A 8 48.35 -12.50 30.05
CA LEU A 8 47.02 -12.41 29.47
C LEU A 8 47.00 -11.23 28.48
N PHE A 9 47.03 -11.51 27.19
CA PHE A 9 46.72 -10.50 26.16
C PHE A 9 45.20 -10.26 26.18
N LEU A 10 44.77 -9.13 26.75
CA LEU A 10 43.41 -8.65 26.61
C LEU A 10 43.25 -8.12 25.18
N ILE A 11 42.71 -8.94 24.28
CA ILE A 11 42.31 -8.49 22.95
C ILE A 11 41.01 -7.70 23.14
N ALA A 12 41.13 -6.38 23.26
CA ALA A 12 39.99 -5.49 23.16
C ALA A 12 39.48 -5.52 21.72
N PHE A 13 38.44 -6.31 21.44
CA PHE A 13 37.65 -6.17 20.22
C PHE A 13 36.92 -4.82 20.30
N SER A 14 37.52 -3.78 19.71
CA SER A 14 36.80 -2.56 19.38
C SER A 14 35.78 -2.93 18.30
N PHE A 15 34.54 -3.23 18.70
CA PHE A 15 33.43 -3.24 17.76
C PHE A 15 33.28 -1.80 17.26
N ILE A 16 33.82 -1.52 16.07
CA ILE A 16 33.44 -0.34 15.31
C ILE A 16 31.98 -0.58 14.94
N LEU A 17 31.06 -0.05 15.74
CA LEU A 17 29.68 0.10 15.30
C LEU A 17 29.74 0.96 14.04
N SER A 18 29.34 0.39 12.90
CA SER A 18 29.25 1.12 11.65
C SER A 18 28.22 2.23 11.84
N GLN A 19 28.68 3.47 11.93
CA GLN A 19 27.84 4.65 12.02
C GLN A 19 27.10 4.82 10.68
N THR A 20 25.77 4.74 10.70
CA THR A 20 24.95 5.01 9.52
C THR A 20 24.47 6.45 9.58
N THR A 21 24.72 7.23 8.52
CA THR A 21 24.18 8.59 8.36
C THR A 21 23.01 8.56 7.40
N LYS A 22 21.90 9.21 7.75
CA LYS A 22 20.72 9.38 6.89
C LYS A 22 20.27 10.84 6.87
N ARG A 23 19.98 11.35 5.68
CA ARG A 23 19.43 12.68 5.42
C ARG A 23 17.94 12.57 5.12
N VAL A 24 17.12 13.22 5.95
CA VAL A 24 15.65 13.14 5.85
C VAL A 24 15.01 14.52 5.77
N PHE A 25 14.21 14.74 4.74
CA PHE A 25 13.38 15.95 4.63
C PHE A 25 11.94 15.64 5.04
N PHE A 26 11.44 16.30 6.07
CA PHE A 26 10.08 16.15 6.56
C PHE A 26 9.15 17.20 5.95
N ILE A 27 8.18 16.75 5.16
CA ILE A 27 7.10 17.56 4.61
C ILE A 27 5.81 17.15 5.33
N GLY A 28 5.15 18.12 5.98
CA GLY A 28 3.95 17.80 6.76
C GLY A 28 3.32 19.02 7.41
N ASN A 29 2.85 18.84 8.64
CA ASN A 29 2.22 19.92 9.40
C ASN A 29 2.42 19.71 10.92
N SER A 30 1.45 20.10 11.73
CA SER A 30 1.49 20.00 13.19
C SER A 30 1.68 18.58 13.72
N TYR A 31 1.26 17.55 13.00
CA TYR A 31 1.54 16.16 13.41
C TYR A 31 3.03 15.78 13.32
N THR A 32 3.81 16.57 12.57
CA THR A 32 5.27 16.45 12.51
C THR A 32 5.96 17.41 13.48
N TYR A 33 5.58 18.69 13.56
CA TYR A 33 6.33 19.62 14.45
C TYR A 33 5.95 19.55 15.93
N VAL A 34 4.76 19.04 16.29
CA VAL A 34 4.37 18.91 17.71
C VAL A 34 5.29 17.93 18.42
N ASN A 35 5.82 18.33 19.58
CA ASN A 35 6.88 17.67 20.33
C ASN A 35 8.20 17.48 19.54
N ASP A 36 8.36 18.18 18.41
CA ASP A 36 9.57 18.17 17.58
C ASP A 36 9.99 16.75 17.16
N LEU A 37 9.09 16.05 16.47
CA LEU A 37 9.30 14.66 16.04
C LEU A 37 10.64 14.45 15.31
N PRO A 38 11.07 15.30 14.35
CA PRO A 38 12.38 15.15 13.70
C PRO A 38 13.55 15.12 14.69
N ASN A 39 13.56 15.99 15.71
CA ASN A 39 14.60 16.00 16.73
C ASN A 39 14.49 14.83 17.71
N LEU A 40 13.29 14.29 17.99
CA LEU A 40 13.15 13.05 18.74
C LEU A 40 13.80 11.88 17.99
N ILE A 41 13.58 11.77 16.68
CA ILE A 41 14.20 10.71 15.85
C ILE A 41 15.72 10.91 15.80
N GLN A 42 16.20 12.16 15.70
CA GLN A 42 17.64 12.46 15.76
C GLN A 42 18.26 12.03 17.09
N SER A 43 17.59 12.30 18.21
CA SER A 43 18.06 11.92 19.54
C SER A 43 18.12 10.39 19.69
N ILE A 44 17.13 9.68 19.16
CA ILE A 44 17.12 8.21 19.10
C ILE A 44 18.30 7.70 18.27
N ALA A 45 18.49 8.24 17.06
CA ALA A 45 19.58 7.85 16.18
C ALA A 45 20.95 8.03 16.85
N ALA A 46 21.19 9.22 17.42
CA ALA A 46 22.43 9.53 18.14
C ALA A 46 22.68 8.57 19.31
N SER A 47 21.63 8.20 20.06
CA SER A 47 21.75 7.26 21.18
C SER A 47 22.13 5.84 20.76
N ASN A 48 21.90 5.48 19.50
CA ASN A 48 22.21 4.16 18.94
C ASN A 48 23.42 4.18 17.98
N GLY A 49 24.21 5.25 18.01
CA GLY A 49 25.43 5.41 17.20
C GLY A 49 25.17 5.79 15.73
N ASP A 50 23.94 6.15 15.37
CA ASP A 50 23.55 6.61 14.05
C ASP A 50 23.50 8.14 13.99
N VAL A 51 23.45 8.68 12.76
CA VAL A 51 23.31 10.12 12.52
C VAL A 51 22.07 10.35 11.66
N LEU A 52 21.14 11.16 12.15
CA LEU A 52 20.04 11.70 11.36
C LEU A 52 20.28 13.19 11.13
N GLU A 53 20.57 13.54 9.88
CA GLU A 53 20.49 14.92 9.41
C GLU A 53 19.08 15.17 8.90
N HIS A 54 18.43 16.25 9.33
CA HIS A 54 17.07 16.52 8.93
C HIS A 54 16.82 17.99 8.58
N HIS A 55 15.79 18.18 7.76
CA HIS A 55 15.17 19.47 7.51
C HIS A 55 13.66 19.29 7.53
N SER A 56 12.90 20.36 7.72
CA SER A 56 11.44 20.29 7.82
C SER A 56 10.75 21.48 7.16
N HIS A 57 9.67 21.21 6.43
CA HIS A 57 8.70 22.20 5.99
C HIS A 57 7.30 21.75 6.46
N THR A 58 6.88 22.28 7.60
CA THR A 58 5.72 21.76 8.35
C THR A 58 4.73 22.85 8.77
N PRO A 59 4.19 23.69 7.87
CA PRO A 59 3.20 24.69 8.26
C PRO A 59 1.94 24.01 8.81
N GLY A 60 1.32 24.62 9.83
CA GLY A 60 0.12 24.06 10.48
C GLY A 60 -1.04 23.92 9.49
N GLY A 61 -1.69 22.75 9.51
CA GLY A 61 -2.86 22.46 8.66
C GLY A 61 -2.57 22.20 7.18
N SER A 62 -1.33 22.32 6.71
CA SER A 62 -0.98 22.14 5.30
C SER A 62 -1.30 20.73 4.78
N THR A 63 -1.74 20.72 3.51
CA THR A 63 -2.01 19.54 2.69
C THR A 63 -0.82 19.20 1.79
N LEU A 64 -0.81 18.01 1.17
CA LEU A 64 0.19 17.71 0.13
C LEU A 64 0.07 18.64 -1.07
N GLN A 65 -1.14 19.16 -1.37
CA GLN A 65 -1.35 20.16 -2.41
C GLN A 65 -0.57 21.45 -2.13
N ASP A 66 -0.65 21.96 -0.90
CA ASP A 66 0.05 23.18 -0.50
C ASP A 66 1.57 23.00 -0.65
N HIS A 67 2.08 21.85 -0.24
CA HIS A 67 3.50 21.49 -0.35
C HIS A 67 3.96 21.34 -1.79
N ALA A 68 3.15 20.68 -2.63
CA ALA A 68 3.44 20.49 -4.05
C ALA A 68 3.46 21.82 -4.82
N GLY A 69 2.69 22.82 -4.36
CA GLY A 69 2.69 24.17 -4.90
C GLY A 69 3.80 25.08 -4.35
N ASN A 70 4.59 24.63 -3.37
CA ASN A 70 5.56 25.47 -2.69
C ASN A 70 6.97 25.41 -3.35
N PRO A 71 7.54 26.56 -3.77
CA PRO A 71 8.86 26.59 -4.41
C PRO A 71 10.02 26.26 -3.47
N ASP A 72 9.90 26.52 -2.16
CA ASP A 72 10.92 26.18 -1.17
C ASP A 72 10.99 24.67 -0.94
N VAL A 73 9.82 24.01 -0.91
CA VAL A 73 9.74 22.53 -0.88
C VAL A 73 10.39 21.96 -2.14
N THR A 74 10.05 22.51 -3.30
CA THR A 74 10.57 22.03 -4.59
C THR A 74 12.09 22.20 -4.68
N SER A 75 12.61 23.38 -4.34
CA SER A 75 14.04 23.66 -4.36
C SER A 75 14.82 22.82 -3.35
N THR A 76 14.23 22.54 -2.19
CA THR A 76 14.83 21.68 -1.17
C THR A 76 14.93 20.23 -1.63
N ILE A 77 13.88 19.67 -2.23
CA ILE A 77 13.93 18.31 -2.79
C ILE A 77 14.99 18.23 -3.89
N ASN A 78 15.05 19.25 -4.76
CA ASN A 78 16.00 19.31 -5.89
C ASN A 78 17.47 19.47 -5.49
N GLN A 79 17.79 19.62 -4.19
CA GLN A 79 19.16 19.46 -3.70
C GLN A 79 19.71 18.04 -3.97
N GLY A 80 18.82 17.05 -4.13
CA GLY A 80 19.17 15.72 -4.65
C GLY A 80 20.00 14.86 -3.70
N ASN A 81 20.11 15.23 -2.43
CA ASN A 81 20.94 14.56 -1.43
C ASN A 81 20.14 13.97 -0.25
N TRP A 82 18.83 13.84 -0.40
CA TRP A 82 17.95 13.25 0.60
C TRP A 82 17.88 11.73 0.40
N ASP A 83 18.21 10.96 1.44
CA ASP A 83 17.95 9.51 1.45
C ASP A 83 16.45 9.24 1.50
N TYR A 84 15.74 10.03 2.31
CA TYR A 84 14.30 9.96 2.45
C TYR A 84 13.66 11.35 2.41
N VAL A 85 12.49 11.42 1.78
CA VAL A 85 11.56 12.54 1.93
C VAL A 85 10.27 11.97 2.52
N VAL A 86 9.92 12.46 3.70
CA VAL A 86 8.71 12.06 4.43
C VAL A 86 7.56 12.93 3.96
N LEU A 87 6.48 12.31 3.52
CA LEU A 87 5.25 12.97 3.07
C LEU A 87 4.12 12.66 4.05
N GLN A 88 3.63 13.71 4.69
CA GLN A 88 2.47 13.67 5.57
C GLN A 88 1.35 14.53 4.99
N GLU A 89 0.17 13.92 4.80
CA GLU A 89 -1.04 14.65 4.42
C GLU A 89 -1.69 15.32 5.65
N GLN A 90 -2.64 16.21 5.40
CA GLN A 90 -3.53 16.79 6.40
C GLN A 90 -4.23 15.70 7.23
N SER A 91 -4.48 15.97 8.52
CA SER A 91 -4.83 14.94 9.51
C SER A 91 -6.21 14.27 9.33
N GLN A 92 -7.12 14.88 8.60
CA GLN A 92 -8.47 14.38 8.33
C GLN A 92 -8.65 13.95 6.89
N LEU A 93 -8.01 14.64 5.94
CA LEU A 93 -8.28 14.53 4.51
C LEU A 93 -8.17 13.09 3.97
N PRO A 94 -7.20 12.25 4.39
CA PRO A 94 -7.17 10.84 4.01
C PRO A 94 -8.38 10.02 4.48
N SER A 95 -9.16 10.49 5.45
CA SER A 95 -10.35 9.80 5.94
C SER A 95 -11.64 10.18 5.19
N PHE A 96 -11.58 11.13 4.25
CA PHE A 96 -12.75 11.66 3.55
C PHE A 96 -13.25 10.72 2.44
N PRO A 97 -14.42 11.00 1.81
CA PRO A 97 -14.93 10.18 0.72
C PRO A 97 -13.89 9.95 -0.37
N TYR A 98 -13.87 8.74 -0.94
CA TYR A 98 -12.82 8.33 -1.88
C TYR A 98 -12.67 9.28 -3.07
N SER A 99 -13.78 9.76 -3.64
CA SER A 99 -13.75 10.71 -4.76
C SER A 99 -13.06 12.02 -4.42
N GLN A 100 -13.17 12.47 -3.16
CA GLN A 100 -12.47 13.67 -2.70
C GLN A 100 -10.97 13.38 -2.56
N VAL A 101 -10.59 12.30 -1.89
CA VAL A 101 -9.18 11.88 -1.75
C VAL A 101 -8.51 11.70 -3.11
N GLN A 102 -9.21 11.11 -4.07
CA GLN A 102 -8.74 10.89 -5.43
C GLN A 102 -8.39 12.21 -6.15
N ASN A 103 -9.09 13.30 -5.83
CA ASN A 103 -8.88 14.60 -6.46
C ASN A 103 -7.92 15.49 -5.67
N GLU A 104 -7.97 15.45 -4.34
CA GLU A 104 -7.31 16.41 -3.45
C GLU A 104 -6.02 15.88 -2.81
N VAL A 105 -5.77 14.57 -2.85
CA VAL A 105 -4.59 13.95 -2.20
C VAL A 105 -3.69 13.25 -3.21
N TYR A 106 -4.23 12.28 -3.95
CA TYR A 106 -3.43 11.38 -4.78
C TYR A 106 -2.61 12.06 -5.89
N PRO A 107 -3.12 13.09 -6.59
CA PRO A 107 -2.33 13.79 -7.59
C PRO A 107 -1.07 14.45 -7.01
N PHE A 108 -1.17 14.98 -5.79
CA PHE A 108 -0.06 15.69 -5.14
C PHE A 108 0.92 14.74 -4.46
N ALA A 109 0.43 13.62 -3.91
CA ALA A 109 1.27 12.52 -3.51
C ALA A 109 2.13 12.01 -4.68
N LEU A 110 1.54 11.87 -5.88
CA LEU A 110 2.25 11.49 -7.11
C LEU A 110 3.24 12.56 -7.56
N GLN A 111 2.84 13.83 -7.59
CA GLN A 111 3.70 14.93 -7.98
C GLN A 111 4.96 15.01 -7.11
N LEU A 112 4.79 15.03 -5.77
CA LEU A 112 5.91 15.08 -4.83
C LEU A 112 6.76 13.82 -4.92
N SER A 113 6.15 12.64 -5.05
CA SER A 113 6.91 11.39 -5.19
C SER A 113 7.76 11.39 -6.45
N ASN A 114 7.21 11.81 -7.59
CA ASN A 114 7.98 11.91 -8.83
C ASN A 114 9.11 12.93 -8.71
N LEU A 115 8.87 14.06 -8.04
CA LEU A 115 9.90 15.07 -7.81
C LEU A 115 11.08 14.51 -7.01
N VAL A 116 10.82 13.81 -5.90
CA VAL A 116 11.85 13.15 -5.07
C VAL A 116 12.68 12.17 -5.90
N LYS A 117 11.99 11.30 -6.65
CA LYS A 117 12.62 10.26 -7.48
C LYS A 117 13.44 10.83 -8.63
N ASN A 118 13.03 11.97 -9.17
CA ASN A 118 13.74 12.66 -10.24
C ASN A 118 14.98 13.41 -9.71
N ALA A 119 14.88 13.97 -8.50
CA ALA A 119 15.98 14.71 -7.88
C ALA A 119 17.08 13.78 -7.33
N ASN A 120 16.71 12.61 -6.80
CA ASN A 120 17.66 11.61 -6.32
C ASN A 120 17.21 10.19 -6.74
N ALA A 121 17.98 9.56 -7.61
CA ALA A 121 17.82 8.18 -8.04
C ALA A 121 17.67 7.18 -6.87
N CYS A 122 18.42 7.43 -5.80
CA CYS A 122 18.49 6.59 -4.60
C CYS A 122 17.58 7.10 -3.47
N GLY A 123 16.88 8.21 -3.71
CA GLY A 123 15.98 8.82 -2.74
C GLY A 123 14.65 8.07 -2.67
N ASN A 124 14.12 7.96 -1.45
CA ASN A 124 12.88 7.26 -1.18
C ASN A 124 11.83 8.18 -0.59
N VAL A 125 10.58 7.82 -0.84
CA VAL A 125 9.43 8.48 -0.24
C VAL A 125 8.97 7.65 0.93
N ILE A 126 8.84 8.27 2.11
CA ILE A 126 8.17 7.66 3.26
C ILE A 126 6.83 8.36 3.43
N PHE A 127 5.74 7.62 3.28
CA PHE A 127 4.42 8.09 3.63
C PHE A 127 4.21 7.95 5.15
N TYR A 128 4.01 9.09 5.82
CA TYR A 128 3.75 9.14 7.26
C TYR A 128 2.29 8.80 7.53
N MET A 129 1.99 7.51 7.71
CA MET A 129 0.65 7.06 8.08
C MET A 129 0.29 7.55 9.48
N THR A 130 -0.55 8.57 9.52
CA THR A 130 -1.08 9.18 10.75
C THR A 130 -2.17 8.30 11.38
N TRP A 131 -2.92 8.84 12.34
CA TRP A 131 -3.91 8.12 13.15
C TRP A 131 -5.29 8.78 13.08
N GLY A 132 -6.34 8.01 13.37
CA GLY A 132 -7.68 8.56 13.61
C GLY A 132 -7.73 9.47 14.85
N ARG A 133 -8.63 10.46 14.85
CA ARG A 133 -8.88 11.30 16.04
C ARG A 133 -9.44 10.51 17.21
N LYS A 134 -9.25 10.97 18.45
CA LYS A 134 -9.53 10.21 19.68
C LYS A 134 -10.91 9.55 19.68
N ASN A 135 -11.92 10.31 19.26
CA ASN A 135 -13.32 9.92 19.23
C ASN A 135 -13.90 9.95 17.80
N GLY A 136 -13.06 9.90 16.76
CA GLY A 136 -13.46 10.19 15.39
C GLY A 136 -13.57 11.69 15.10
N ASP A 137 -14.13 12.02 13.95
CA ASP A 137 -14.29 13.38 13.45
C ASP A 137 -15.74 13.85 13.57
N GLY A 138 -16.08 14.43 14.72
CA GLY A 138 -17.44 14.92 14.99
C GLY A 138 -17.91 16.03 14.04
N THR A 139 -16.99 16.77 13.42
CA THR A 139 -17.35 17.84 12.48
C THR A 139 -17.77 17.29 11.13
N VAL A 140 -17.08 16.24 10.65
CA VAL A 140 -17.33 15.63 9.33
C VAL A 140 -18.36 14.50 9.41
N CYS A 141 -18.47 13.84 10.57
CA CYS A 141 -19.38 12.73 10.86
C CYS A 141 -20.82 12.89 10.33
N PRO A 142 -21.51 14.05 10.47
CA PRO A 142 -22.87 14.21 9.95
C PRO A 142 -22.99 14.01 8.43
N GLY A 143 -21.97 14.38 7.66
CA GLY A 143 -21.93 14.21 6.20
C GLY A 143 -21.21 12.94 5.74
N TRP A 144 -20.42 12.33 6.61
CA TRP A 144 -19.64 11.13 6.32
C TRP A 144 -19.56 10.22 7.56
N PRO A 145 -20.58 9.38 7.81
CA PRO A 145 -20.69 8.62 9.05
C PRO A 145 -19.52 7.67 9.34
N SER A 146 -18.76 7.27 8.32
CA SER A 146 -17.60 6.39 8.47
C SER A 146 -16.50 6.98 9.34
N VAL A 147 -16.43 8.29 9.54
CA VAL A 147 -15.42 8.93 10.42
C VAL A 147 -15.94 9.25 11.82
N CYS A 148 -17.17 8.89 12.16
CA CYS A 148 -17.75 9.18 13.49
C CYS A 148 -17.06 8.48 14.66
N THR A 149 -16.21 7.48 14.40
CA THR A 149 -15.47 6.74 15.41
C THR A 149 -13.98 6.78 15.11
N TYR A 150 -13.15 6.53 16.14
CA TYR A 150 -11.72 6.35 15.94
C TYR A 150 -11.45 5.25 14.91
N GLN A 151 -12.05 4.07 15.08
CA GLN A 151 -11.81 2.91 14.23
C GLN A 151 -12.17 3.20 12.76
N GLY A 152 -13.32 3.80 12.50
CA GLY A 152 -13.74 4.10 11.13
C GLY A 152 -12.85 5.14 10.45
N MET A 153 -12.44 6.18 11.18
CA MET A 153 -11.49 7.17 10.66
C MET A 153 -10.10 6.57 10.43
N ASP A 154 -9.60 5.77 11.39
CA ASP A 154 -8.29 5.11 11.34
C ASP A 154 -8.21 4.07 10.20
N ASP A 155 -9.26 3.28 9.99
CA ASP A 155 -9.37 2.33 8.87
C ASP A 155 -9.28 3.03 7.51
N LEU A 156 -9.92 4.19 7.37
CA LEU A 156 -9.86 4.98 6.14
C LEU A 156 -8.48 5.60 5.93
N ILE A 157 -7.88 6.21 6.97
CA ILE A 157 -6.51 6.74 6.92
C ILE A 157 -5.53 5.64 6.51
N TYR A 158 -5.61 4.48 7.16
CA TYR A 158 -4.80 3.32 6.84
C TYR A 158 -4.92 2.97 5.35
N ALA A 159 -6.15 2.80 4.85
CA ALA A 159 -6.40 2.43 3.46
C ALA A 159 -5.79 3.44 2.47
N ARG A 160 -5.91 4.75 2.72
CA ARG A 160 -5.39 5.78 1.80
C ARG A 160 -3.88 5.89 1.82
N TYR A 161 -3.24 5.74 2.98
CA TYR A 161 -1.78 5.70 3.02
C TYR A 161 -1.19 4.45 2.36
N MET A 162 -1.85 3.29 2.52
CA MET A 162 -1.47 2.08 1.78
C MET A 162 -1.57 2.29 0.27
N GLU A 163 -2.67 2.88 -0.21
CA GLU A 163 -2.89 3.16 -1.63
C GLU A 163 -1.89 4.18 -2.18
N MET A 164 -1.62 5.27 -1.44
CA MET A 164 -0.59 6.24 -1.82
C MET A 164 0.79 5.59 -1.93
N ALA A 165 1.22 4.81 -0.94
CA ALA A 165 2.51 4.15 -0.96
C ALA A 165 2.62 3.14 -2.11
N MET A 166 1.58 2.32 -2.31
CA MET A 166 1.54 1.34 -3.39
C MET A 166 1.64 2.01 -4.78
N ASN A 167 0.82 3.03 -5.04
CA ASN A 167 0.76 3.71 -6.34
C ASN A 167 2.02 4.53 -6.62
N ASN A 168 2.70 4.99 -5.58
CA ASN A 168 3.88 5.82 -5.70
C ASN A 168 5.18 5.07 -5.40
N GLU A 169 5.15 3.75 -5.27
CA GLU A 169 6.31 2.92 -4.93
C GLU A 169 7.09 3.49 -3.72
N GLY A 170 6.35 3.96 -2.72
CA GLY A 170 6.87 4.52 -1.47
C GLY A 170 6.83 3.52 -0.32
N ILE A 171 7.55 3.87 0.73
CA ILE A 171 7.61 3.16 2.01
C ILE A 171 6.53 3.76 2.94
N ILE A 172 6.03 2.98 3.90
CA ILE A 172 5.11 3.47 4.93
C ILE A 172 5.84 3.55 6.27
N SER A 173 5.68 4.67 6.98
CA SER A 173 5.90 4.74 8.42
C SER A 173 4.55 4.55 9.13
N PRO A 174 4.25 3.34 9.66
CA PRO A 174 2.91 2.94 10.06
C PRO A 174 2.54 3.39 11.49
N VAL A 175 2.73 4.68 11.79
CA VAL A 175 2.51 5.23 13.14
C VAL A 175 1.08 5.03 13.60
N GLY A 176 0.09 5.22 12.72
CA GLY A 176 -1.32 4.95 13.00
C GLY A 176 -1.58 3.51 13.47
N LYS A 177 -0.91 2.53 12.86
CA LYS A 177 -1.03 1.12 13.25
C LYS A 177 -0.44 0.87 14.65
N VAL A 178 0.71 1.46 14.96
CA VAL A 178 1.32 1.39 16.30
C VAL A 178 0.40 2.03 17.34
N TRP A 179 -0.15 3.21 17.03
CA TRP A 179 -1.13 3.90 17.87
C TRP A 179 -2.36 3.04 18.15
N ARG A 180 -2.94 2.43 17.11
CA ARG A 180 -4.09 1.54 17.25
C ARG A 180 -3.80 0.40 18.21
N THR A 181 -2.67 -0.28 18.04
CA THR A 181 -2.29 -1.40 18.90
C THR A 181 -2.10 -0.95 20.36
N ILE A 182 -1.49 0.23 20.60
CA ILE A 182 -1.39 0.80 21.95
C ILE A 182 -2.79 1.08 22.52
N ARG A 183 -3.70 1.70 21.76
CA ARG A 183 -5.05 2.02 22.23
C ARG A 183 -5.87 0.77 22.57
N GLU A 184 -5.75 -0.27 21.75
CA GLU A 184 -6.50 -1.52 21.93
C GLU A 184 -5.97 -2.34 23.12
N GLN A 185 -4.65 -2.41 23.28
CA GLN A 185 -4.01 -3.25 24.31
C GLN A 185 -3.76 -2.52 25.63
N ASN A 186 -3.62 -1.18 25.59
CA ASN A 186 -3.22 -0.35 26.72
C ASN A 186 -4.05 0.96 26.76
N PRO A 187 -5.38 0.88 26.90
CA PRO A 187 -6.28 2.04 26.79
C PRO A 187 -6.05 3.13 27.85
N ALA A 188 -5.32 2.83 28.93
CA ALA A 188 -4.92 3.81 29.94
C ALA A 188 -3.80 4.76 29.48
N ILE A 189 -3.11 4.43 28.38
CA ILE A 189 -2.08 5.29 27.80
C ILE A 189 -2.74 6.37 26.96
N GLU A 190 -2.63 7.61 27.41
CA GLU A 190 -3.15 8.76 26.67
C GLU A 190 -2.17 9.16 25.55
N LEU A 191 -2.53 8.84 24.31
CA LEU A 191 -1.76 9.19 23.11
C LEU A 191 -2.09 10.58 22.56
N TYR A 192 -3.20 11.19 22.99
CA TYR A 192 -3.65 12.48 22.47
C TYR A 192 -3.36 13.60 23.47
N ASP A 193 -3.13 14.80 22.93
CA ASP A 193 -3.24 16.03 23.71
C ASP A 193 -4.71 16.38 23.97
N GLN A 194 -4.95 17.49 24.69
CA GLN A 194 -6.27 17.94 25.13
C GLN A 194 -7.27 18.14 23.99
N ASP A 195 -6.79 18.46 22.79
CA ASP A 195 -7.63 18.68 21.62
C ASP A 195 -8.08 17.40 20.90
N GLN A 196 -7.68 16.22 21.41
CA GLN A 196 -8.12 14.93 20.90
C GLN A 196 -7.64 14.61 19.47
N SER A 197 -6.68 15.37 18.95
CA SER A 197 -6.10 15.21 17.61
C SER A 197 -4.58 15.12 17.67
N HIS A 198 -3.92 16.13 18.24
CA HIS A 198 -2.46 16.20 18.32
C HIS A 198 -1.89 15.13 19.26
N PRO A 199 -0.63 14.73 19.04
CA PRO A 199 0.00 13.72 19.87
C PRO A 199 0.39 14.28 21.23
N SER A 200 0.10 13.52 22.28
CA SER A 200 0.82 13.67 23.55
C SER A 200 2.29 13.31 23.35
N TYR A 201 3.14 13.58 24.35
CA TYR A 201 4.56 13.24 24.27
C TYR A 201 4.81 11.75 24.01
N ILE A 202 4.05 10.84 24.67
CA ILE A 202 4.17 9.40 24.41
C ILE A 202 3.67 9.02 23.01
N GLY A 203 2.67 9.72 22.49
CA GLY A 203 2.23 9.58 21.10
C GLY A 203 3.32 9.95 20.10
N SER A 204 4.03 11.07 20.32
CA SER A 204 5.17 11.48 19.49
C SER A 204 6.37 10.54 19.64
N MET A 205 6.62 9.98 20.83
CA MET A 205 7.67 8.96 21.00
C MET A 205 7.35 7.66 20.26
N ALA A 206 6.07 7.24 20.21
CA ALA A 206 5.66 6.11 19.39
C ALA A 206 5.92 6.35 17.90
N ALA A 207 5.65 7.57 17.41
CA ALA A 207 6.02 7.98 16.07
C ALA A 207 7.55 7.95 15.87
N ALA A 208 8.32 8.48 16.83
CA ALA A 208 9.77 8.59 16.73
C ALA A 208 10.47 7.22 16.67
N TYR A 209 10.07 6.27 17.52
CA TYR A 209 10.58 4.89 17.45
C TYR A 209 10.19 4.20 16.15
N THR A 210 8.97 4.43 15.65
CA THR A 210 8.52 3.89 14.36
C THR A 210 9.39 4.41 13.22
N PHE A 211 9.59 5.73 13.13
CA PHE A 211 10.43 6.33 12.09
C PHE A 211 11.88 5.87 12.17
N TYR A 212 12.48 5.84 13.36
CA TYR A 212 13.84 5.32 13.51
C TYR A 212 13.95 3.89 12.99
N THR A 213 12.98 3.03 13.34
CA THR A 213 12.94 1.63 12.91
C THR A 213 12.83 1.51 11.38
N ILE A 214 12.04 2.37 10.73
CA ILE A 214 11.90 2.40 9.27
C ILE A 214 13.16 2.92 8.57
N ILE A 215 13.72 4.03 9.06
CA ILE A 215 14.86 4.74 8.43
C ILE A 215 16.16 3.96 8.59
N PHE A 216 16.40 3.38 9.77
CA PHE A 216 17.66 2.70 10.08
C PHE A 216 17.55 1.18 10.04
N LYS A 217 16.33 0.63 9.93
CA LYS A 217 16.06 -0.82 9.82
C LYS A 217 16.66 -1.63 10.97
N LYS A 218 16.67 -1.03 12.17
CA LYS A 218 17.24 -1.61 13.40
C LYS A 218 16.14 -1.96 14.39
N ASP A 219 16.40 -2.96 15.22
CA ASP A 219 15.44 -3.42 16.23
C ASP A 219 15.17 -2.31 17.27
N PRO A 220 13.92 -1.84 17.41
CA PRO A 220 13.59 -0.73 18.30
C PRO A 220 13.80 -1.06 19.79
N THR A 221 13.81 -2.33 20.18
CA THR A 221 14.03 -2.75 21.57
C THR A 221 15.45 -2.47 22.04
N GLN A 222 16.39 -2.25 21.12
CA GLN A 222 17.77 -1.93 21.42
C GLN A 222 18.03 -0.43 21.58
N ILE A 223 17.03 0.43 21.32
CA ILE A 223 17.16 1.88 21.42
C ILE A 223 17.41 2.28 22.88
N PRO A 224 18.53 2.96 23.23
CA PRO A 224 18.78 3.38 24.61
C PRO A 224 17.96 4.61 25.03
N PHE A 225 17.68 5.53 24.11
CA PHE A 225 16.95 6.76 24.40
C PHE A 225 15.48 6.47 24.78
N ASN A 226 15.02 7.10 25.86
CA ASN A 226 13.64 7.01 26.35
C ASN A 226 12.90 8.36 26.31
N GLY A 227 13.61 9.46 26.02
CA GLY A 227 13.08 10.80 26.21
C GLY A 227 12.61 11.00 27.65
N ASN A 228 11.44 11.62 27.81
CA ASN A 228 10.79 11.84 29.11
C ASN A 228 9.89 10.68 29.57
N LEU A 229 9.84 9.56 28.85
CA LEU A 229 9.04 8.40 29.26
C LEU A 229 9.69 7.64 30.40
N SER A 230 8.88 7.04 31.27
CA SER A 230 9.41 6.03 32.19
C SER A 230 9.98 4.84 31.40
N PRO A 231 10.98 4.11 31.94
CA PRO A 231 11.55 2.94 31.25
C PRO A 231 10.50 1.90 30.85
N VAL A 232 9.47 1.70 31.68
CA VAL A 232 8.37 0.76 31.40
C VAL A 232 7.53 1.22 30.21
N GLN A 233 7.15 2.50 30.16
CA GLN A 233 6.41 3.05 29.04
C GLN A 233 7.22 3.02 27.74
N ALA A 234 8.51 3.39 27.81
CA ALA A 234 9.37 3.37 26.65
C ALA A 234 9.54 1.95 26.09
N GLN A 235 9.77 0.95 26.97
CA GLN A 235 9.91 -0.44 26.55
C GLN A 235 8.62 -0.97 25.93
N LEU A 236 7.46 -0.71 26.54
CA LEU A 236 6.16 -1.10 25.99
C LEU A 236 5.97 -0.60 24.56
N VAL A 237 6.25 0.68 24.31
CA VAL A 237 6.11 1.25 22.97
C VAL A 237 7.11 0.62 22.00
N LYS A 238 8.36 0.40 22.41
CA LYS A 238 9.39 -0.27 21.59
C LYS A 238 9.00 -1.70 21.22
N ASP A 239 8.41 -2.46 22.15
CA ASP A 239 7.95 -3.83 21.90
C ASP A 239 6.79 -3.88 20.89
N ILE A 240 5.87 -2.92 20.96
CA ILE A 240 4.79 -2.77 19.99
C ILE A 240 5.36 -2.37 18.62
N VAL A 241 6.28 -1.42 18.55
CA VAL A 241 6.95 -1.03 17.29
C VAL A 241 7.72 -2.22 16.70
N LYS A 242 8.37 -3.04 17.53
CA LYS A 242 9.03 -4.26 17.05
C LYS A 242 8.03 -5.18 16.37
N THR A 243 6.95 -5.50 17.05
CA THR A 243 5.94 -6.47 16.58
C THR A 243 5.19 -5.97 15.34
N GLU A 244 4.78 -4.70 15.35
CA GLU A 244 3.94 -4.13 14.29
C GLU A 244 4.73 -3.61 13.10
N VAL A 245 6.02 -3.30 13.27
CA VAL A 245 6.84 -2.62 12.27
C VAL A 245 8.06 -3.44 11.90
N TYR A 246 8.99 -3.66 12.83
CA TYR A 246 10.28 -4.31 12.55
C TYR A 246 10.10 -5.74 12.03
N ASP A 247 9.26 -6.53 12.70
CA ASP A 247 8.97 -7.92 12.32
C ASP A 247 8.01 -8.01 11.10
N GLN A 248 7.56 -6.88 10.56
CA GLN A 248 6.56 -6.76 9.49
C GLN A 248 7.00 -5.84 8.34
N PHE A 249 8.30 -5.60 8.14
CA PHE A 249 8.81 -4.66 7.15
C PHE A 249 8.22 -4.81 5.73
N SER A 250 8.01 -6.04 5.26
CA SER A 250 7.43 -6.29 3.95
C SER A 250 6.00 -5.76 3.80
N LYS A 251 5.21 -5.73 4.89
CA LYS A 251 3.87 -5.16 4.91
C LYS A 251 3.88 -3.64 4.68
N TRP A 252 4.97 -2.99 5.07
CA TRP A 252 5.17 -1.54 5.00
C TRP A 252 6.05 -1.11 3.83
N TYR A 253 6.29 -2.03 2.89
CA TYR A 253 7.13 -1.83 1.72
C TYR A 253 8.58 -1.45 2.05
N VAL A 254 9.06 -1.79 3.25
CA VAL A 254 10.46 -1.63 3.63
C VAL A 254 11.24 -2.85 3.12
N THR A 255 12.27 -2.61 2.31
CA THR A 255 13.22 -3.63 1.85
C THR A 255 14.55 -3.50 2.59
N SER A 256 15.41 -4.53 2.49
CA SER A 256 16.79 -4.48 3.02
C SER A 256 17.55 -3.25 2.52
N ASP A 257 17.37 -2.93 1.24
CA ASP A 257 18.04 -1.84 0.55
C ASP A 257 17.08 -0.67 0.34
N ASP A 258 17.61 0.56 0.35
CA ASP A 258 16.87 1.81 0.10
C ASP A 258 16.80 2.15 -1.38
N VAL A 259 16.98 1.16 -2.24
CA VAL A 259 17.01 1.35 -3.68
C VAL A 259 15.93 0.45 -4.24
N HIS A 260 15.18 0.98 -5.20
CA HIS A 260 14.13 0.22 -5.84
C HIS A 260 14.38 0.26 -7.32
N SER A 261 14.54 -0.93 -7.92
CA SER A 261 14.30 -1.09 -9.34
C SER A 261 12.92 -0.53 -9.68
N ARG A 262 12.78 0.13 -10.82
CA ARG A 262 11.51 0.70 -11.27
C ARG A 262 11.32 0.40 -12.73
N PHE A 263 10.08 0.11 -13.10
CA PHE A 263 9.72 -0.03 -14.49
C PHE A 263 8.24 0.26 -14.73
N THR A 264 7.92 0.67 -15.95
CA THR A 264 6.55 0.69 -16.47
C THR A 264 6.41 -0.33 -17.57
N TYR A 265 5.17 -0.61 -17.96
CA TYR A 265 4.88 -1.48 -19.09
C TYR A 265 3.69 -0.95 -19.88
N GLN A 266 3.67 -1.27 -21.17
CA GLN A 266 2.62 -0.87 -22.10
C GLN A 266 2.29 -2.08 -22.96
N MET A 267 1.00 -2.33 -23.19
CA MET A 267 0.59 -3.36 -24.16
C MET A 267 0.89 -2.86 -25.58
N ASN A 268 1.69 -3.61 -26.33
CA ASN A 268 2.05 -3.31 -27.71
C ASN A 268 1.44 -4.36 -28.65
N GLY A 269 0.12 -4.46 -28.63
CA GLY A 269 -0.65 -5.48 -29.33
C GLY A 269 -0.96 -6.71 -28.50
N ALA A 270 -1.58 -7.70 -29.13
CA ALA A 270 -2.03 -8.92 -28.46
C ALA A 270 -0.83 -9.76 -27.99
N GLY A 271 -0.81 -10.10 -26.70
CA GLY A 271 0.27 -10.89 -26.10
C GLY A 271 1.61 -10.17 -25.95
N THR A 272 1.77 -8.98 -26.51
CA THR A 272 3.07 -8.29 -26.55
C THR A 272 3.09 -7.12 -25.59
N VAL A 273 4.13 -7.06 -24.77
CA VAL A 273 4.32 -6.04 -23.73
C VAL A 273 5.66 -5.37 -23.95
N GLN A 274 5.64 -4.05 -24.04
CA GLN A 274 6.85 -3.23 -23.98
C GLN A 274 7.13 -2.87 -22.53
N PHE A 275 8.29 -3.23 -22.02
CA PHE A 275 8.77 -2.81 -20.72
C PHE A 275 9.70 -1.61 -20.87
N THR A 276 9.57 -0.65 -19.96
CA THR A 276 10.47 0.51 -19.87
C THR A 276 11.08 0.55 -18.48
N ASN A 277 12.40 0.36 -18.39
CA ASN A 277 13.13 0.62 -17.17
C ASN A 277 13.01 2.11 -16.81
N SER A 278 12.71 2.39 -15.55
CA SER A 278 12.74 3.73 -14.97
C SER A 278 13.64 3.79 -13.74
N THR A 279 14.47 2.77 -13.52
CA THR A 279 15.53 2.80 -12.52
C THR A 279 16.64 3.74 -13.01
N GLN A 280 16.90 4.80 -12.24
CA GLN A 280 17.99 5.71 -12.52
C GLN A 280 19.32 5.13 -12.05
N ASN A 281 20.41 5.41 -12.77
CA ASN A 281 21.78 4.95 -12.46
C ASN A 281 21.93 3.42 -12.34
N ALA A 282 21.06 2.65 -12.99
CA ALA A 282 21.21 1.21 -13.09
C ALA A 282 22.34 0.86 -14.06
N THR A 283 23.25 -0.03 -13.67
CA THR A 283 24.35 -0.49 -14.54
C THR A 283 24.10 -1.87 -15.13
N ASN A 284 23.18 -2.64 -14.54
CA ASN A 284 22.80 -3.97 -14.97
C ASN A 284 21.27 -4.14 -14.92
N TYR A 285 20.75 -4.99 -15.80
CA TYR A 285 19.32 -5.30 -15.90
C TYR A 285 19.13 -6.81 -16.02
N SER A 286 18.23 -7.37 -15.22
CA SER A 286 17.81 -8.76 -15.30
C SER A 286 16.30 -8.83 -15.15
N TRP A 287 15.62 -9.13 -16.24
CA TRP A 287 14.18 -9.33 -16.32
C TRP A 287 13.84 -10.81 -16.19
N ASN A 288 12.80 -11.10 -15.41
CA ASN A 288 12.07 -12.36 -15.43
C ASN A 288 10.61 -12.03 -15.76
N PHE A 289 10.09 -12.56 -16.86
CA PHE A 289 8.76 -12.19 -17.35
C PHE A 289 7.62 -12.99 -16.70
N GLY A 290 7.93 -13.91 -15.77
CA GLY A 290 6.94 -14.72 -15.06
C GLY A 290 6.43 -15.94 -15.83
N ASP A 291 6.88 -16.15 -17.06
CA ASP A 291 6.55 -17.29 -17.93
C ASP A 291 7.72 -18.26 -18.16
N GLY A 292 8.80 -18.08 -17.40
CA GLY A 292 10.05 -18.85 -17.51
C GLY A 292 11.10 -18.21 -18.42
N THR A 293 10.76 -17.14 -19.15
CA THR A 293 11.72 -16.42 -20.00
C THR A 293 12.32 -15.19 -19.29
N THR A 294 13.48 -14.73 -19.79
CA THR A 294 14.27 -13.64 -19.19
C THR A 294 14.88 -12.71 -20.24
N SER A 295 15.36 -11.54 -19.83
CA SER A 295 16.09 -10.61 -20.69
C SER A 295 17.10 -9.79 -19.88
N THR A 296 18.17 -9.33 -20.54
CA THR A 296 19.15 -8.39 -19.98
C THR A 296 19.13 -7.02 -20.67
N LEU A 297 18.21 -6.82 -21.62
CA LEU A 297 18.01 -5.51 -22.24
C LEU A 297 17.45 -4.52 -21.22
N GLU A 298 17.82 -3.25 -21.34
CA GLU A 298 17.27 -2.20 -20.47
C GLU A 298 15.74 -2.06 -20.66
N ASN A 299 15.28 -2.01 -21.91
CA ASN A 299 13.87 -1.80 -22.28
C ASN A 299 13.36 -2.93 -23.21
N PRO A 300 13.15 -4.15 -22.70
CA PRO A 300 12.77 -5.28 -23.55
C PRO A 300 11.31 -5.18 -24.03
N THR A 301 11.07 -5.67 -25.24
CA THR A 301 9.74 -6.10 -25.68
C THR A 301 9.64 -7.61 -25.47
N HIS A 302 8.55 -8.08 -24.87
CA HIS A 302 8.31 -9.51 -24.66
C HIS A 302 6.93 -9.91 -25.19
N THR A 303 6.84 -11.08 -25.81
CA THR A 303 5.58 -11.64 -26.34
C THR A 303 5.24 -12.93 -25.61
N TYR A 304 4.12 -12.90 -24.89
CA TYR A 304 3.56 -14.05 -24.18
C TYR A 304 2.75 -14.93 -25.13
N ALA A 305 2.97 -16.24 -25.05
CA ALA A 305 2.26 -17.22 -25.89
C ALA A 305 0.78 -17.38 -25.48
N THR A 306 0.46 -17.17 -24.21
CA THR A 306 -0.89 -17.32 -23.64
C THR A 306 -1.29 -16.08 -22.86
N GLY A 307 -2.58 -15.72 -22.90
CA GLY A 307 -3.11 -14.73 -21.97
C GLY A 307 -3.08 -15.24 -20.53
N GLY A 308 -2.88 -14.33 -19.57
CA GLY A 308 -2.75 -14.68 -18.17
C GLY A 308 -2.18 -13.56 -17.31
N ASN A 309 -1.96 -13.89 -16.03
CA ASN A 309 -1.39 -12.98 -15.06
C ASN A 309 0.07 -13.38 -14.80
N TYR A 310 1.00 -12.47 -15.03
CA TYR A 310 2.44 -12.72 -14.93
C TYR A 310 3.10 -11.82 -13.90
N ASN A 311 3.83 -12.41 -12.95
CA ASN A 311 4.64 -11.65 -12.00
C ASN A 311 5.98 -11.29 -12.66
N VAL A 312 6.01 -10.14 -13.32
CA VAL A 312 7.22 -9.65 -13.99
C VAL A 312 8.15 -9.02 -12.98
N LYS A 313 9.39 -9.48 -12.93
CA LYS A 313 10.43 -8.99 -12.01
C LYS A 313 11.58 -8.35 -12.80
N LEU A 314 11.89 -7.09 -12.50
CA LEU A 314 13.14 -6.44 -12.88
C LEU A 314 14.09 -6.47 -11.69
N THR A 315 15.33 -6.89 -11.92
CA THR A 315 16.45 -6.76 -10.97
C THR A 315 17.49 -5.83 -11.59
N THR A 316 17.95 -4.83 -10.84
CA THR A 316 19.00 -3.90 -11.30
C THR A 316 20.06 -3.70 -10.24
N ASP A 317 21.27 -3.38 -10.69
CA ASP A 317 22.32 -2.86 -9.83
C ASP A 317 22.29 -1.34 -9.95
N ALA A 318 21.84 -0.65 -8.90
CA ALA A 318 21.75 0.80 -8.86
C ALA A 318 22.16 1.28 -7.47
N CYS A 319 22.77 2.46 -7.38
CA CYS A 319 23.09 3.09 -6.10
C CYS A 319 23.94 2.20 -5.15
N GLY A 320 24.79 1.33 -5.71
CA GLY A 320 25.64 0.41 -4.93
C GLY A 320 24.92 -0.82 -4.36
N ALA A 321 23.66 -1.06 -4.72
CA ALA A 321 22.87 -2.21 -4.28
C ALA A 321 22.20 -2.93 -5.46
N THR A 322 22.11 -4.25 -5.36
CA THR A 322 21.27 -5.06 -6.24
C THR A 322 19.86 -5.06 -5.69
N THR A 323 18.91 -4.52 -6.45
CA THR A 323 17.52 -4.39 -6.00
C THR A 323 16.58 -4.99 -7.03
N ALA A 324 15.34 -5.24 -6.63
CA ALA A 324 14.35 -5.80 -7.52
C ALA A 324 12.96 -5.23 -7.31
N LYS A 325 12.17 -5.25 -8.38
CA LYS A 325 10.77 -4.86 -8.39
C LYS A 325 9.95 -5.87 -9.15
N THR A 326 8.83 -6.28 -8.56
CA THR A 326 7.86 -7.16 -9.19
C THR A 326 6.56 -6.40 -9.44
N LYS A 327 5.97 -6.55 -10.64
CA LYS A 327 4.63 -6.06 -10.97
C LYS A 327 3.81 -7.20 -11.59
N LEU A 328 2.52 -7.26 -11.25
CA LEU A 328 1.58 -8.15 -11.91
C LEU A 328 1.19 -7.54 -13.27
N VAL A 329 1.47 -8.25 -14.35
CA VAL A 329 1.11 -7.87 -15.71
C VAL A 329 0.00 -8.79 -16.19
N VAL A 330 -1.15 -8.21 -16.52
CA VAL A 330 -2.29 -8.94 -17.09
C VAL A 330 -2.19 -8.87 -18.60
N VAL A 331 -1.92 -10.02 -19.22
CA VAL A 331 -1.72 -10.14 -20.66
C VAL A 331 -2.96 -10.74 -21.29
N SER A 332 -3.50 -10.05 -22.29
CA SER A 332 -4.51 -10.60 -23.19
C SER A 332 -3.86 -10.98 -24.51
N THR A 333 -4.02 -12.24 -24.91
CA THR A 333 -3.68 -12.70 -26.27
C THR A 333 -4.94 -12.80 -27.10
N LEU A 334 -4.84 -12.46 -28.39
CA LEU A 334 -5.84 -12.81 -29.39
C LEU A 334 -5.54 -14.24 -29.80
N ASN A 335 -5.94 -15.21 -28.97
CA ASN A 335 -5.90 -16.59 -29.42
C ASN A 335 -6.96 -16.75 -30.52
N THR A 336 -6.58 -17.38 -31.63
CA THR A 336 -7.54 -17.94 -32.62
C THR A 336 -8.28 -19.15 -32.07
N GLU A 337 -7.91 -19.64 -30.89
CA GLU A 337 -8.91 -20.08 -29.94
C GLU A 337 -9.59 -18.85 -29.35
N GLU A 338 -10.40 -18.21 -30.19
CA GLU A 338 -11.69 -17.78 -29.73
C GLU A 338 -12.26 -19.07 -29.15
N THR A 339 -12.15 -19.25 -27.83
CA THR A 339 -13.20 -19.98 -27.14
C THR A 339 -14.40 -19.12 -27.46
N ALA A 340 -15.05 -19.38 -28.61
CA ALA A 340 -16.35 -18.88 -28.97
C ALA A 340 -17.05 -18.96 -27.65
N ILE A 341 -17.35 -17.80 -27.02
CA ILE A 341 -17.87 -17.76 -25.65
C ILE A 341 -18.89 -18.86 -25.67
N GLU A 342 -18.57 -20.00 -25.03
CA GLU A 342 -19.51 -21.10 -25.10
C GLU A 342 -20.66 -20.45 -24.36
N ASN A 343 -21.70 -20.13 -25.12
CA ASN A 343 -23.00 -19.88 -24.58
C ASN A 343 -23.53 -21.29 -24.49
N PRO A 344 -23.19 -22.06 -23.42
CA PRO A 344 -23.66 -23.42 -23.30
C PRO A 344 -25.18 -23.44 -23.34
N ILE A 345 -25.82 -22.30 -23.03
CA ILE A 345 -27.27 -22.12 -23.10
C ILE A 345 -27.73 -21.12 -24.17
N GLN A 346 -28.88 -21.43 -24.77
CA GLN A 346 -29.72 -20.50 -25.53
C GLN A 346 -30.97 -20.18 -24.71
N ILE A 347 -31.37 -18.91 -24.64
CA ILE A 347 -32.58 -18.46 -23.93
C ILE A 347 -33.54 -17.84 -24.94
N TYR A 348 -34.72 -18.44 -25.10
CA TYR A 348 -35.73 -17.93 -26.03
C TYR A 348 -37.18 -18.22 -25.59
N PRO A 349 -38.13 -17.33 -25.92
CA PRO A 349 -37.89 -15.99 -26.46
C PRO A 349 -37.21 -15.10 -25.40
N ASN A 350 -36.39 -14.15 -25.81
CA ASN A 350 -35.81 -13.15 -24.92
C ASN A 350 -35.65 -11.84 -25.70
N PRO A 351 -36.51 -10.83 -25.49
CA PRO A 351 -37.47 -10.68 -24.39
C PRO A 351 -38.65 -11.68 -24.39
N ALA A 352 -39.19 -11.98 -23.20
CA ALA A 352 -40.30 -12.91 -22.97
C ALA A 352 -41.45 -12.27 -22.16
N GLN A 353 -42.67 -12.78 -22.37
CA GLN A 353 -43.85 -12.43 -21.57
C GLN A 353 -44.15 -13.46 -20.48
N ASN A 354 -44.33 -14.74 -20.82
CA ASN A 354 -44.86 -15.72 -19.86
C ASN A 354 -43.82 -16.72 -19.35
N LEU A 355 -42.88 -17.10 -20.21
CA LEU A 355 -41.84 -18.07 -19.90
C LEU A 355 -40.63 -17.86 -20.82
N VAL A 356 -39.49 -18.40 -20.41
CA VAL A 356 -38.33 -18.61 -21.29
C VAL A 356 -37.96 -20.09 -21.32
N ASN A 357 -37.57 -20.56 -22.50
CA ASN A 357 -36.89 -21.83 -22.67
C ASN A 357 -35.39 -21.59 -22.55
N ILE A 358 -34.73 -22.40 -21.75
CA ILE A 358 -33.29 -22.45 -21.57
C ILE A 358 -32.84 -23.79 -22.14
N THR A 359 -32.25 -23.79 -23.33
CA THR A 359 -31.73 -25.03 -23.95
C THR A 359 -30.23 -25.08 -23.88
N SER A 360 -29.66 -26.27 -23.69
CA SER A 360 -28.23 -26.47 -23.59
C SER A 360 -27.77 -27.74 -24.30
N LYS A 361 -26.60 -27.69 -24.93
CA LYS A 361 -25.93 -28.89 -25.47
C LYS A 361 -25.19 -29.70 -24.40
N LYS A 362 -24.91 -29.09 -23.25
CA LYS A 362 -24.20 -29.69 -22.11
C LYS A 362 -25.08 -29.71 -20.87
N LYS A 363 -24.77 -30.58 -19.90
CA LYS A 363 -25.45 -30.53 -18.59
C LYS A 363 -25.14 -29.19 -17.91
N ILE A 364 -26.18 -28.52 -17.44
CA ILE A 364 -26.07 -27.25 -16.70
C ILE A 364 -26.79 -27.38 -15.35
N GLU A 365 -26.43 -26.51 -14.42
CA GLU A 365 -27.09 -26.35 -13.13
C GLU A 365 -27.44 -24.88 -12.91
N ILE A 366 -28.71 -24.55 -12.70
CA ILE A 366 -29.13 -23.17 -12.42
C ILE A 366 -28.90 -22.87 -10.93
N LEU A 367 -28.11 -21.84 -10.65
CA LEU A 367 -27.75 -21.43 -9.29
C LEU A 367 -28.71 -20.39 -8.71
N SER A 368 -29.01 -19.35 -9.50
CA SER A 368 -29.79 -18.22 -9.01
C SER A 368 -30.48 -17.45 -10.14
N LEU A 369 -31.50 -16.69 -9.75
CA LEU A 369 -32.11 -15.65 -10.56
C LEU A 369 -32.15 -14.38 -9.71
N THR A 370 -31.58 -13.29 -10.22
CA THR A 370 -31.58 -11.99 -9.53
C THR A 370 -32.27 -10.93 -10.38
N ASP A 371 -32.86 -9.92 -9.76
CA ASP A 371 -33.33 -8.72 -10.46
C ASP A 371 -32.16 -7.74 -10.73
N ALA A 372 -32.43 -6.63 -11.43
CA ALA A 372 -31.41 -5.65 -11.79
C ALA A 372 -30.72 -4.96 -10.58
N SER A 373 -31.29 -5.06 -9.38
CA SER A 373 -30.67 -4.55 -8.14
C SER A 373 -29.75 -5.58 -7.46
N GLY A 374 -29.67 -6.80 -7.99
CA GLY A 374 -28.91 -7.92 -7.41
C GLY A 374 -29.69 -8.71 -6.36
N ARG A 375 -30.97 -8.39 -6.13
CA ARG A 375 -31.81 -9.13 -5.17
C ARG A 375 -32.19 -10.50 -5.75
N MET A 376 -32.02 -11.55 -4.96
CA MET A 376 -32.44 -12.91 -5.28
C MET A 376 -33.96 -13.01 -5.43
N VAL A 377 -34.40 -13.64 -6.51
CA VAL A 377 -35.80 -13.80 -6.86
C VAL A 377 -36.17 -15.28 -6.80
N HIS A 378 -37.30 -15.60 -6.18
CA HIS A 378 -37.77 -16.98 -6.15
C HIS A 378 -38.18 -17.43 -7.56
N TYR A 379 -37.75 -18.64 -7.95
CA TYR A 379 -38.06 -19.22 -9.26
C TYR A 379 -38.35 -20.71 -9.13
N ARG A 380 -39.08 -21.24 -10.12
CA ARG A 380 -39.30 -22.68 -10.30
C ARG A 380 -38.92 -23.03 -11.73
N LEU A 381 -38.27 -24.17 -11.90
CA LEU A 381 -37.87 -24.68 -13.20
C LEU A 381 -38.62 -25.97 -13.50
N SER A 382 -39.09 -26.10 -14.73
CA SER A 382 -39.56 -27.37 -15.28
C SER A 382 -38.46 -27.94 -16.17
N LYS A 383 -37.95 -29.12 -15.84
CA LYS A 383 -36.90 -29.79 -16.64
C LYS A 383 -37.48 -30.31 -17.95
N THR A 384 -36.73 -30.19 -19.03
CA THR A 384 -37.03 -30.76 -20.35
C THR A 384 -35.88 -31.65 -20.82
N ASP A 385 -36.07 -32.38 -21.92
CA ASP A 385 -35.02 -33.23 -22.50
C ASP A 385 -33.78 -32.45 -22.94
N SER A 386 -33.94 -31.16 -23.25
CA SER A 386 -32.89 -30.28 -23.78
C SER A 386 -32.53 -29.10 -22.85
N GLY A 387 -33.06 -29.05 -21.62
CA GLY A 387 -32.76 -28.00 -20.65
C GLY A 387 -33.88 -27.73 -19.65
N TYR A 388 -34.33 -26.47 -19.57
CA TYR A 388 -35.33 -26.00 -18.60
C TYR A 388 -36.33 -25.02 -19.20
N ILE A 389 -37.53 -25.00 -18.63
CA ILE A 389 -38.51 -23.93 -18.81
C ILE A 389 -38.56 -23.13 -17.51
N LEU A 390 -38.41 -21.82 -17.61
CA LEU A 390 -38.54 -20.87 -16.51
C LEU A 390 -39.81 -20.02 -16.73
N PRO A 391 -40.90 -20.29 -16.00
CA PRO A 391 -42.06 -19.42 -15.96
C PRO A 391 -41.69 -18.06 -15.36
N LEU A 392 -42.18 -16.98 -15.97
CA LEU A 392 -41.94 -15.59 -15.56
C LEU A 392 -43.23 -14.89 -15.12
N GLN A 393 -44.37 -15.58 -15.09
CA GLN A 393 -45.69 -14.97 -14.83
C GLN A 393 -45.79 -14.31 -13.45
N HIS A 394 -45.02 -14.80 -12.47
CA HIS A 394 -44.96 -14.25 -11.12
C HIS A 394 -43.96 -13.10 -10.97
N LEU A 395 -43.22 -12.75 -12.04
CA LEU A 395 -42.22 -11.70 -12.05
C LEU A 395 -42.76 -10.42 -12.66
N SER A 396 -42.41 -9.29 -12.07
CA SER A 396 -42.66 -7.97 -12.66
C SER A 396 -41.87 -7.77 -13.96
N SER A 397 -42.35 -6.88 -14.83
CA SER A 397 -41.59 -6.47 -16.02
C SER A 397 -40.25 -5.85 -15.62
N GLY A 398 -39.17 -6.26 -16.29
CA GLY A 398 -37.82 -5.86 -15.91
C GLY A 398 -36.71 -6.73 -16.46
N VAL A 399 -35.49 -6.45 -16.00
CA VAL A 399 -34.29 -7.20 -16.34
C VAL A 399 -33.94 -8.13 -15.18
N TYR A 400 -33.66 -9.39 -15.53
CA TYR A 400 -33.23 -10.41 -14.59
C TYR A 400 -31.92 -11.04 -15.06
N PHE A 401 -31.11 -11.53 -14.12
CA PHE A 401 -29.85 -12.21 -14.38
C PHE A 401 -29.90 -13.63 -13.82
N LEU A 402 -29.80 -14.60 -14.73
CA LEU A 402 -29.74 -16.03 -14.43
C LEU A 402 -28.28 -16.45 -14.27
N GLN A 403 -27.89 -16.92 -13.09
CA GLN A 403 -26.59 -17.53 -12.88
C GLN A 403 -26.70 -19.06 -12.96
N TYR A 404 -25.73 -19.69 -13.62
CA TYR A 404 -25.71 -21.13 -13.80
C TYR A 404 -24.29 -21.67 -13.96
N LYS A 405 -24.10 -22.96 -13.68
CA LYS A 405 -22.86 -23.71 -13.92
C LYS A 405 -22.97 -24.56 -15.17
N ALA A 406 -21.86 -24.64 -15.91
CA ALA A 406 -21.63 -25.68 -16.92
C ALA A 406 -20.25 -26.28 -16.67
N GLY A 407 -20.20 -27.47 -16.07
CA GLY A 407 -18.97 -28.02 -15.49
C GLY A 407 -18.55 -27.22 -14.25
N GLU A 408 -17.26 -26.87 -14.15
CA GLU A 408 -16.72 -26.08 -13.02
C GLU A 408 -16.81 -24.56 -13.22
N LYS A 409 -17.27 -24.09 -14.39
CA LYS A 409 -17.37 -22.66 -14.71
C LYS A 409 -18.77 -22.12 -14.43
N GLU A 410 -18.82 -20.93 -13.83
CA GLU A 410 -20.05 -20.16 -13.59
C GLU A 410 -20.25 -19.11 -14.69
N PHE A 411 -21.51 -18.93 -15.08
CA PHE A 411 -21.92 -18.02 -16.15
C PHE A 411 -23.15 -17.21 -15.72
N THR A 412 -23.33 -16.04 -16.31
CA THR A 412 -24.52 -15.19 -16.11
C THR A 412 -25.20 -14.89 -17.45
N LYS A 413 -26.54 -14.98 -17.50
CA LYS A 413 -27.34 -14.62 -18.67
C LYS A 413 -28.48 -13.66 -18.32
N LYS A 414 -28.61 -12.62 -19.14
CA LYS A 414 -29.68 -11.62 -19.05
C LYS A 414 -31.00 -12.16 -19.60
N ILE A 415 -32.08 -11.98 -18.87
CA ILE A 415 -33.47 -12.26 -19.27
C ILE A 415 -34.25 -10.94 -19.19
N ILE A 416 -35.04 -10.64 -20.22
CA ILE A 416 -35.89 -9.45 -20.27
C ILE A 416 -37.35 -9.90 -20.20
N LYS A 417 -38.02 -9.60 -19.09
CA LYS A 417 -39.47 -9.78 -18.92
C LYS A 417 -40.19 -8.52 -19.38
N LYS A 418 -41.06 -8.67 -20.38
CA LYS A 418 -41.98 -7.62 -20.83
C LYS A 418 -43.23 -7.58 -19.99
#